data_AF-A0A8S2P8S2-F1
#
_entry.id   AF-A0A8S2P8S2-F1
#
_cell.length_a   1.000
_cell.length_b   1.000
_cell.length_c   1.000
_cell.angle_alpha   90.00
_cell.angle_beta   90.00
_cell.angle_gamma   90.00
#
_symmetry.space_group_name_H-M   'P 1'
#
loop_
_entity.id
_entity.type
_entity.pdbx_description
1 polymer ?
#
loop_
_entity_poly.entity_id
_entity_poly.type
_entity_poly.pdbx_seq_one_letter_code
_entity_poly.pdbx_strand_id
1 'polypeptide(L)'
;MDDQRGYFTFAGAMTGEGDKHAGLWNASSKVITSGMQGGPVVLFNLTQQGEEDLLVLSPFSHFMATSLNQRNKMFTSALEYGVLGSMSSVPANYTHTMIVFYSQSGINEGIHEWGQTMQQAFNRTDINRVNDITINYLGYYTDNGGYYYYNTEPDMNYEETMVDVAHKIKLPFHYIQLDSWWYFKGIGNGVTEWTSRSDIFPDGLIALHRRLENIPLAAHNRFWAYDTVYKQKYAFVLDAANGKALPFGNDSFWIDLFTDASNWGLVLYEQDWLNVQTIDFLPTRTDINLGEQWLMSMGAAAEQFGINIQYCMSLPRHILQALQIPRVTHARASDDYATHLENQKKSQWNIGISSMLADAVGLAPFKDVLWSTSVQPGSPYGSSSKEILPDREILIATLSTGPVGPGDGINYVNIESIMKCCRQDGLILKPDRPITTINTLIADWASNNGVVQGELYSTQTMINDRTFHIIFASAMKRDYTIYPSMIGSEGGIIWSYDNAQMTSTFDDTHPLDVLANKCDDLSICLWYVSPLWQFNGPMRTKYALLGEWGKWTVVSQQRFTSITTNKEKTQATITVQGIASEIVPVVIFHSILHSVTVNCSISTLNGQANVVITPTNVVCS
;
A
#
# COMPACT_ATOMS: atom_id res chain seq x y z
N MET A 1 -1.18 -18.81 36.11
CA MET A 1 -0.64 -17.47 35.82
C MET A 1 -1.13 -17.18 34.42
N ASP A 2 -2.15 -16.34 34.32
CA ASP A 2 -2.74 -16.00 33.03
C ASP A 2 -1.70 -15.24 32.23
N ASP A 3 -1.26 -15.89 31.16
CA ASP A 3 -0.25 -15.38 30.28
C ASP A 3 -0.80 -14.13 29.56
N GLN A 4 -0.35 -12.94 29.97
CA GLN A 4 -0.81 -11.64 29.45
C GLN A 4 -0.21 -11.31 28.07
N ARG A 5 0.05 -12.33 27.26
CA ARG A 5 0.65 -12.18 25.93
C ARG A 5 -0.42 -12.34 24.85
N GLY A 6 -0.45 -11.39 23.94
CA GLY A 6 -1.20 -11.47 22.70
C GLY A 6 -0.28 -11.89 21.56
N TYR A 7 -0.89 -12.34 20.46
CA TYR A 7 -0.19 -12.50 19.22
C TYR A 7 -1.05 -12.07 18.04
N PHE A 8 -0.40 -11.75 16.93
CA PHE A 8 -1.02 -11.80 15.61
C PHE A 8 -0.05 -12.34 14.57
N THR A 9 -0.58 -12.71 13.40
CA THR A 9 0.16 -13.32 12.31
C THR A 9 -0.22 -12.71 10.97
N PHE A 10 0.79 -12.52 10.12
CA PHE A 10 0.58 -12.30 8.70
C PHE A 10 0.40 -13.65 8.02
N ALA A 11 -0.68 -13.86 7.27
CA ALA A 11 -0.91 -15.13 6.61
C ALA A 11 -1.86 -15.02 5.41
N GLY A 12 -1.70 -15.96 4.47
CA GLY A 12 -2.55 -16.05 3.27
C GLY A 12 -2.12 -15.06 2.17
N ALA A 13 -2.96 -14.89 1.16
CA ALA A 13 -2.69 -14.00 0.03
C ALA A 13 -2.77 -12.51 0.41
N MET A 14 -2.47 -11.64 -0.55
CA MET A 14 -2.55 -10.18 -0.44
C MET A 14 -1.67 -9.61 0.68
N THR A 15 -0.38 -9.97 0.66
CA THR A 15 0.60 -9.50 1.65
C THR A 15 0.24 -9.94 3.09
N GLY A 16 -0.26 -11.17 3.22
CA GLY A 16 -0.57 -11.76 4.52
C GLY A 16 -1.87 -11.27 5.14
N GLU A 17 -2.79 -10.76 4.32
CA GLU A 17 -4.12 -10.27 4.71
C GLU A 17 -5.15 -11.39 4.78
N GLY A 18 -5.14 -12.31 3.81
CA GLY A 18 -6.24 -13.25 3.54
C GLY A 18 -6.54 -14.25 4.67
N ASP A 19 -5.52 -14.63 5.45
CA ASP A 19 -5.64 -15.56 6.58
C ASP A 19 -5.05 -14.98 7.87
N LYS A 20 -4.90 -13.66 7.98
CA LYS A 20 -4.37 -13.02 9.19
C LYS A 20 -5.20 -13.38 10.41
N HIS A 21 -4.54 -13.61 11.53
CA HIS A 21 -5.20 -14.02 12.76
C HIS A 21 -4.50 -13.48 13.99
N ALA A 22 -5.28 -13.23 15.05
CA ALA A 22 -4.80 -12.80 16.36
C ALA A 22 -5.53 -13.51 17.49
N GLY A 23 -4.88 -13.60 18.65
CA GLY A 23 -5.46 -14.20 19.84
C GLY A 23 -4.55 -14.10 21.05
N LEU A 24 -4.95 -14.76 22.13
CA LEU A 24 -4.13 -14.93 23.32
C LEU A 24 -3.01 -15.95 23.06
N TRP A 25 -1.79 -15.67 23.48
CA TRP A 25 -0.68 -16.61 23.36
C TRP A 25 -0.70 -17.59 24.54
N ASN A 26 -1.33 -18.76 24.37
CA ASN A 26 -1.39 -19.79 25.41
C ASN A 26 -1.45 -21.21 24.79
N ALA A 27 -1.34 -22.25 25.64
CA ALA A 27 -1.25 -23.64 25.20
C ALA A 27 -2.48 -24.18 24.46
N SER A 28 -3.64 -23.53 24.60
CA SER A 28 -4.89 -23.92 23.92
C SER A 28 -5.10 -23.20 22.59
N SER A 29 -4.32 -22.15 22.32
CA SER A 29 -4.49 -21.32 21.13
C SER A 29 -4.01 -22.03 19.88
N LYS A 30 -4.81 -21.98 18.81
CA LYS A 30 -4.33 -22.25 17.46
C LYS A 30 -3.81 -20.92 16.89
N VAL A 31 -2.50 -20.76 16.92
CA VAL A 31 -1.82 -19.48 16.71
C VAL A 31 -1.68 -19.15 15.23
N ILE A 32 -1.44 -20.14 14.37
CA ILE A 32 -0.95 -19.87 13.02
C ILE A 32 -1.75 -20.56 11.92
N THR A 33 -1.74 -19.91 10.76
CA THR A 33 -1.88 -20.58 9.47
C THR A 33 -0.52 -21.17 9.09
N SER A 34 -0.44 -22.50 9.04
CA SER A 34 0.81 -23.24 8.81
C SER A 34 1.22 -23.30 7.33
N GLY A 35 2.43 -23.79 7.08
CA GLY A 35 2.92 -24.19 5.77
C GLY A 35 3.27 -23.00 4.89
N MET A 36 2.82 -23.05 3.63
CA MET A 36 3.20 -22.04 2.64
C MET A 36 2.60 -20.66 2.90
N GLN A 37 1.47 -20.63 3.61
CA GLN A 37 0.67 -19.43 3.82
C GLN A 37 1.11 -18.65 5.06
N GLY A 38 1.91 -19.25 5.95
CA GLY A 38 2.37 -18.60 7.17
C GLY A 38 3.47 -17.57 6.91
N GLY A 39 3.36 -16.42 7.57
CA GLY A 39 4.36 -15.35 7.61
C GLY A 39 4.98 -15.16 8.99
N PRO A 40 5.58 -13.99 9.25
CA PRO A 40 6.05 -13.61 10.57
C PRO A 40 4.96 -13.72 11.64
N VAL A 41 5.37 -14.16 12.84
CA VAL A 41 4.51 -14.21 14.04
C VAL A 41 4.94 -13.10 14.97
N VAL A 42 3.98 -12.31 15.42
CA VAL A 42 4.20 -11.15 16.29
C VAL A 42 3.61 -11.44 17.66
N LEU A 43 4.41 -11.34 18.71
CA LEU A 43 3.99 -11.48 20.11
C LEU A 43 4.13 -10.14 20.80
N PHE A 44 3.19 -9.81 21.69
CA PHE A 44 3.19 -8.52 22.36
C PHE A 44 2.48 -8.60 23.72
N ASN A 45 2.70 -7.60 24.56
CA ASN A 45 2.12 -7.54 25.89
C ASN A 45 0.71 -6.91 25.88
N LEU A 46 -0.28 -7.61 26.41
CA LEU A 46 -1.66 -7.14 26.52
C LEU A 46 -1.87 -6.16 27.67
N THR A 47 -1.03 -6.22 28.71
CA THR A 47 -1.15 -5.33 29.88
C THR A 47 -0.95 -3.87 29.47
N GLN A 48 -0.03 -3.61 28.54
CA GLN A 48 0.24 -2.30 27.95
C GLN A 48 -0.43 -2.10 26.59
N GLN A 49 -1.44 -2.92 26.26
CA GLN A 49 -2.21 -2.81 25.02
C GLN A 49 -1.34 -2.77 23.75
N GLY A 50 -0.20 -3.48 23.76
CA GLY A 50 0.74 -3.54 22.63
C GLY A 50 1.64 -2.31 22.45
N GLU A 51 1.68 -1.37 23.40
CA GLU A 51 2.47 -0.13 23.31
C GLU A 51 3.95 -0.29 23.72
N GLU A 52 4.34 -1.43 24.32
CA GLU A 52 5.71 -1.67 24.81
C GLU A 52 6.34 -2.91 24.15
N ASP A 53 6.56 -3.97 24.92
CA ASP A 53 7.32 -5.14 24.47
C ASP A 53 6.69 -5.85 23.26
N LEU A 54 7.53 -6.06 22.25
CA LEU A 54 7.25 -6.78 21.02
C LEU A 54 8.31 -7.87 20.79
N LEU A 55 7.87 -9.04 20.29
CA LEU A 55 8.75 -10.05 19.69
C LEU A 55 8.26 -10.41 18.29
N VAL A 56 9.14 -10.36 17.28
CA VAL A 56 8.86 -10.85 15.93
C VAL A 56 9.65 -12.13 15.68
N LEU A 57 8.95 -13.21 15.32
CA LEU A 57 9.53 -14.49 14.93
C LEU A 57 9.36 -14.67 13.43
N SER A 58 10.46 -14.68 12.67
CA SER A 58 10.38 -14.77 11.21
C SER A 58 11.56 -15.51 10.57
N PRO A 59 11.39 -16.06 9.36
CA PRO A 59 12.50 -16.57 8.58
C PRO A 59 13.52 -15.46 8.27
N PHE A 60 14.80 -15.82 8.20
CA PHE A 60 15.90 -14.90 7.90
C PHE A 60 16.74 -15.35 6.68
N SER A 61 16.34 -16.43 6.01
CA SER A 61 16.87 -16.85 4.72
C SER A 61 15.91 -17.83 4.05
N HIS A 62 16.10 -18.08 2.76
CA HIS A 62 15.37 -19.09 1.98
C HIS A 62 13.85 -19.03 2.20
N PHE A 63 13.30 -17.82 2.08
CA PHE A 63 11.91 -17.50 2.40
C PHE A 63 10.94 -18.43 1.66
N MET A 64 11.21 -18.70 0.38
CA MET A 64 10.37 -19.53 -0.48
C MET A 64 10.32 -21.00 -0.07
N ALA A 65 11.37 -21.51 0.57
CA ALA A 65 11.44 -22.90 1.06
C ALA A 65 11.00 -23.07 2.52
N THR A 66 10.88 -21.96 3.26
CA THR A 66 10.59 -22.00 4.69
C THR A 66 9.12 -22.39 4.94
N SER A 67 8.91 -23.13 6.01
CA SER A 67 7.61 -23.54 6.54
C SER A 67 7.56 -23.27 8.03
N LEU A 68 6.38 -22.84 8.46
CA LEU A 68 6.01 -22.66 9.85
C LEU A 68 4.89 -23.65 10.19
N ASN A 69 5.00 -24.34 11.32
CA ASN A 69 3.98 -25.27 11.80
C ASN A 69 3.76 -25.13 13.30
N GLN A 70 2.55 -25.44 13.76
CA GLN A 70 2.23 -25.49 15.18
C GLN A 70 1.78 -26.90 15.50
N ARG A 71 2.59 -27.58 16.31
CA ARG A 71 2.24 -28.90 16.84
C ARG A 71 1.41 -28.74 18.09
N ASN A 72 0.15 -29.16 18.02
CA ASN A 72 -0.75 -29.22 19.17
C ASN A 72 -0.83 -30.64 19.73
N LYS A 73 -0.42 -30.80 20.99
CA LYS A 73 -0.68 -31.99 21.82
C LYS A 73 -1.58 -31.56 22.98
N MET A 74 -2.31 -32.51 23.56
CA MET A 74 -3.35 -32.32 24.60
C MET A 74 -2.97 -31.35 25.75
N PHE A 75 -1.67 -31.18 26.04
CA PHE A 75 -1.15 -30.25 27.08
C PHE A 75 0.10 -29.46 26.67
N THR A 76 0.56 -29.55 25.41
CA THR A 76 1.73 -28.81 24.93
C THR A 76 1.50 -28.34 23.50
N SER A 77 1.71 -27.06 23.26
CA SER A 77 1.78 -26.49 21.92
C SER A 77 3.21 -26.01 21.65
N ALA A 78 3.73 -26.28 20.46
CA ALA A 78 5.05 -25.84 20.05
C ALA A 78 4.99 -25.24 18.64
N LEU A 79 5.62 -24.09 18.48
CA LEU A 79 5.86 -23.48 17.18
C LEU A 79 7.16 -24.06 16.60
N GLU A 80 7.08 -24.54 15.36
CA GLU A 80 8.14 -25.27 14.68
C GLU A 80 8.45 -24.59 13.35
N TYR A 81 9.73 -24.36 13.10
CA TYR A 81 10.24 -23.77 11.87
C TYR A 81 11.18 -24.73 11.18
N GLY A 82 11.15 -24.72 9.85
CA GLY A 82 12.07 -25.50 9.04
C GLY A 82 11.76 -25.38 7.56
N VAL A 83 12.27 -26.33 6.78
CA VAL A 83 11.96 -26.45 5.36
C VAL A 83 10.57 -27.10 5.19
N LEU A 84 9.87 -26.76 4.11
CA LEU A 84 8.63 -27.43 3.71
C LEU A 84 8.84 -28.95 3.67
N GLY A 85 7.99 -29.69 4.40
CA GLY A 85 8.10 -31.15 4.50
C GLY A 85 7.86 -31.90 3.18
N SER A 86 7.37 -31.21 2.14
CA SER A 86 7.19 -31.73 0.79
C SER A 86 8.45 -31.67 -0.07
N MET A 87 9.53 -31.01 0.38
CA MET A 87 10.78 -30.93 -0.36
C MET A 87 11.37 -32.32 -0.57
N SER A 88 11.69 -32.65 -1.83
CA SER A 88 12.15 -34.01 -2.20
C SER A 88 13.55 -34.32 -1.67
N SER A 89 14.37 -33.28 -1.48
CA SER A 89 15.68 -33.40 -0.84
C SER A 89 16.09 -32.06 -0.23
N VAL A 90 16.92 -32.12 0.82
CA VAL A 90 17.64 -30.96 1.35
C VAL A 90 19.13 -31.21 1.05
N PRO A 91 19.80 -30.34 0.28
CA PRO A 91 21.21 -30.51 -0.04
C PRO A 91 22.10 -30.59 1.20
N ALA A 92 23.22 -31.31 1.10
CA ALA A 92 24.23 -31.29 2.14
C ALA A 92 24.73 -29.85 2.37
N ASN A 93 24.98 -29.49 3.63
CA ASN A 93 25.40 -28.15 4.06
C ASN A 93 24.38 -27.02 3.79
N TYR A 94 23.10 -27.36 3.53
CA TYR A 94 22.04 -26.36 3.46
C TYR A 94 21.90 -25.63 4.81
N THR A 95 21.93 -24.30 4.77
CA THR A 95 21.83 -23.45 5.96
C THR A 95 20.49 -22.74 5.94
N HIS A 96 19.71 -22.86 7.00
CA HIS A 96 18.44 -22.17 7.16
C HIS A 96 18.48 -21.35 8.45
N THR A 97 18.19 -20.06 8.35
CA THR A 97 18.30 -19.11 9.46
C THR A 97 16.94 -18.49 9.77
N MET A 98 16.74 -18.24 11.06
CA MET A 98 15.56 -17.62 11.63
C MET A 98 16.00 -16.42 12.45
N ILE A 99 15.14 -15.41 12.57
CA ILE A 99 15.36 -14.25 13.43
C ILE A 99 14.29 -14.20 14.53
N VAL A 100 14.74 -13.85 15.73
CA VAL A 100 13.92 -13.43 16.86
C VAL A 100 14.30 -11.99 17.14
N PHE A 101 13.39 -11.07 16.85
CA PHE A 101 13.63 -9.64 17.01
C PHE A 101 12.80 -9.10 18.16
N TYR A 102 13.43 -8.34 19.06
CA TYR A 102 12.77 -7.71 20.22
C TYR A 102 12.81 -6.20 20.08
N SER A 103 11.69 -5.55 20.43
CA SER A 103 11.58 -4.10 20.56
C SER A 103 10.75 -3.76 21.80
N GLN A 104 11.01 -2.58 22.37
CA GLN A 104 10.24 -1.99 23.47
C GLN A 104 9.34 -0.84 23.00
N SER A 105 9.28 -0.58 21.68
CA SER A 105 8.64 0.58 21.07
C SER A 105 7.18 0.33 20.66
N GLY A 106 6.58 -0.79 21.08
CA GLY A 106 5.24 -1.20 20.70
C GLY A 106 5.19 -1.93 19.35
N ILE A 107 3.99 -2.37 18.98
CA ILE A 107 3.76 -3.20 17.79
C ILE A 107 4.16 -2.49 16.49
N ASN A 108 3.63 -1.29 16.25
CA ASN A 108 3.81 -0.58 14.99
C ASN A 108 5.29 -0.25 14.74
N GLU A 109 5.95 0.40 15.71
CA GLU A 109 7.35 0.78 15.58
C GLU A 109 8.27 -0.43 15.65
N GLY A 110 8.00 -1.42 16.52
CA GLY A 110 8.83 -2.61 16.59
C GLY A 110 8.80 -3.48 15.31
N ILE A 111 7.69 -3.50 14.57
CA ILE A 111 7.63 -4.13 13.23
C ILE A 111 8.44 -3.32 12.22
N HIS A 112 8.41 -1.98 12.31
CA HIS A 112 9.27 -1.14 11.49
C HIS A 112 10.75 -1.40 11.75
N GLU A 113 11.18 -1.41 13.02
CA GLU A 113 12.57 -1.67 13.43
C GLU A 113 13.04 -3.08 13.01
N TRP A 114 12.18 -4.10 13.15
CA TRP A 114 12.43 -5.43 12.59
C TRP A 114 12.64 -5.34 11.07
N GLY A 115 11.74 -4.63 10.38
CA GLY A 115 11.81 -4.40 8.95
C GLY A 115 13.11 -3.71 8.51
N GLN A 116 13.51 -2.64 9.19
CA GLN A 116 14.79 -1.96 8.95
C GLN A 116 15.97 -2.90 9.12
N THR A 117 15.95 -3.76 10.16
CA THR A 117 16.97 -4.79 10.38
C THR A 117 17.02 -5.77 9.22
N MET A 118 15.87 -6.21 8.71
CA MET A 118 15.78 -7.07 7.52
C MET A 118 16.33 -6.35 6.28
N GLN A 119 15.89 -5.12 6.00
CA GLN A 119 16.36 -4.35 4.85
C GLN A 119 17.87 -4.15 4.86
N GLN A 120 18.45 -3.81 6.03
CA GLN A 120 19.90 -3.71 6.19
C GLN A 120 20.61 -5.05 5.93
N ALA A 121 20.09 -6.15 6.47
CA ALA A 121 20.68 -7.47 6.30
C ALA A 121 20.73 -7.93 4.83
N PHE A 122 19.77 -7.50 4.01
CA PHE A 122 19.67 -7.86 2.60
C PHE A 122 20.11 -6.73 1.64
N ASN A 123 20.70 -5.65 2.16
CA ASN A 123 21.09 -4.45 1.40
C ASN A 123 19.96 -3.87 0.55
N ARG A 124 18.72 -3.96 1.04
CA ARG A 124 17.58 -3.35 0.38
C ARG A 124 17.61 -1.84 0.59
N THR A 125 17.36 -1.12 -0.49
CA THR A 125 17.17 0.33 -0.49
C THR A 125 15.79 0.66 -1.05
N ASP A 126 15.32 1.87 -0.80
CA ASP A 126 14.04 2.38 -1.29
C ASP A 126 14.17 3.14 -2.62
N ILE A 127 15.37 3.18 -3.23
CA ILE A 127 15.65 4.03 -4.40
C ILE A 127 14.70 3.77 -5.57
N ASN A 128 14.34 2.51 -5.83
CA ASN A 128 13.39 2.16 -6.89
C ASN A 128 11.96 2.53 -6.47
N ARG A 129 11.57 2.32 -5.20
CA ARG A 129 10.24 2.69 -4.66
C ARG A 129 10.01 4.20 -4.76
N VAL A 130 10.96 5.02 -4.32
CA VAL A 130 10.82 6.49 -4.30
C VAL A 130 10.87 7.11 -5.69
N ASN A 131 11.44 6.43 -6.69
CA ASN A 131 11.49 6.88 -8.08
C ASN A 131 10.46 6.17 -8.98
N ASP A 132 9.60 5.31 -8.43
CA ASP A 132 8.60 4.60 -9.21
C ASP A 132 7.48 5.55 -9.64
N ILE A 133 7.29 5.71 -10.95
CA ILE A 133 6.24 6.58 -11.48
C ILE A 133 4.85 6.07 -11.09
N THR A 134 4.66 4.74 -10.99
CA THR A 134 3.34 4.18 -10.68
C THR A 134 2.95 4.38 -9.23
N ILE A 135 3.95 4.54 -8.37
CA ILE A 135 3.75 4.93 -6.97
C ILE A 135 3.51 6.44 -6.94
N ASN A 136 4.39 7.28 -7.49
CA ASN A 136 4.37 8.71 -7.21
C ASN A 136 3.27 9.51 -7.91
N TYR A 137 2.79 9.06 -9.07
CA TYR A 137 1.83 9.80 -9.87
C TYR A 137 0.51 9.06 -10.02
N LEU A 138 -0.57 9.82 -10.26
CA LEU A 138 -1.88 9.28 -10.56
C LEU A 138 -1.82 8.46 -11.86
N GLY A 139 -2.32 7.22 -11.81
CA GLY A 139 -2.47 6.36 -12.99
C GLY A 139 -3.93 5.95 -13.21
N TYR A 140 -4.19 5.27 -14.32
CA TYR A 140 -5.49 4.67 -14.59
C TYR A 140 -5.39 3.14 -14.57
N TYR A 141 -6.28 2.46 -13.84
CA TYR A 141 -6.24 1.00 -13.70
C TYR A 141 -7.43 0.32 -14.36
N THR A 142 -7.18 -0.86 -14.97
CA THR A 142 -8.20 -1.73 -15.55
C THR A 142 -8.29 -3.10 -14.84
N ASP A 143 -7.76 -3.16 -13.60
CA ASP A 143 -7.74 -4.34 -12.72
C ASP A 143 -9.15 -4.79 -12.29
N ASN A 144 -9.27 -5.98 -11.69
CA ASN A 144 -10.53 -6.60 -11.29
C ASN A 144 -11.29 -5.77 -10.22
N GLY A 145 -12.19 -4.94 -10.72
CA GLY A 145 -13.04 -4.00 -10.01
C GLY A 145 -13.24 -2.74 -10.83
N GLY A 146 -12.36 -2.47 -11.81
CA GLY A 146 -12.45 -1.35 -12.74
C GLY A 146 -13.55 -1.52 -13.79
N TYR A 147 -14.04 -0.40 -14.32
CA TYR A 147 -15.07 -0.33 -15.34
C TYR A 147 -14.69 -1.07 -16.62
N TYR A 148 -13.43 -0.99 -17.03
CA TYR A 148 -12.90 -1.62 -18.26
C TYR A 148 -12.19 -2.96 -18.01
N TYR A 149 -12.46 -3.63 -16.88
CA TYR A 149 -11.99 -5.02 -16.69
C TYR A 149 -12.82 -5.98 -17.55
N TYR A 150 -12.24 -6.54 -18.62
CA TYR A 150 -12.98 -7.35 -19.61
C TYR A 150 -14.20 -6.63 -20.22
N ASN A 151 -14.15 -5.29 -20.30
CA ASN A 151 -15.21 -4.44 -20.80
C ASN A 151 -14.62 -3.28 -21.61
N THR A 152 -15.30 -2.85 -22.68
CA THR A 152 -14.88 -1.75 -23.55
C THR A 152 -16.00 -0.72 -23.69
N GLU A 153 -15.69 0.44 -24.27
CA GLU A 153 -16.77 1.31 -24.76
C GLU A 153 -17.58 0.56 -25.84
N PRO A 154 -18.90 0.81 -25.94
CA PRO A 154 -19.74 0.17 -26.95
C PRO A 154 -19.18 0.34 -28.36
N ASP A 155 -19.20 -0.74 -29.13
CA ASP A 155 -18.73 -0.79 -30.52
C ASP A 155 -17.23 -0.43 -30.72
N MET A 156 -16.42 -0.45 -29.65
CA MET A 156 -14.97 -0.20 -29.68
C MET A 156 -14.15 -1.41 -29.24
N ASN A 157 -12.91 -1.47 -29.72
CA ASN A 157 -11.88 -2.34 -29.15
C ASN A 157 -11.13 -1.66 -27.98
N TYR A 158 -10.20 -2.37 -27.34
CA TYR A 158 -9.43 -1.81 -26.22
C TYR A 158 -8.45 -0.72 -26.66
N GLU A 159 -7.84 -0.82 -27.83
CA GLU A 159 -6.95 0.21 -28.34
C GLU A 159 -7.67 1.57 -28.44
N GLU A 160 -8.88 1.57 -28.97
CA GLU A 160 -9.76 2.75 -29.05
C GLU A 160 -10.22 3.21 -27.67
N THR A 161 -10.71 2.27 -26.84
CA THR A 161 -11.21 2.56 -25.49
C THR A 161 -10.13 3.20 -24.63
N MET A 162 -8.90 2.70 -24.63
CA MET A 162 -7.81 3.23 -23.79
C MET A 162 -7.33 4.61 -24.26
N VAL A 163 -7.33 4.86 -25.57
CA VAL A 163 -7.08 6.22 -26.11
C VAL A 163 -8.18 7.19 -25.69
N ASP A 164 -9.44 6.74 -25.70
CA ASP A 164 -10.57 7.53 -25.23
C ASP A 164 -10.50 7.80 -23.72
N VAL A 165 -10.11 6.82 -22.91
CA VAL A 165 -9.86 6.99 -21.47
C VAL A 165 -8.85 8.12 -21.23
N ALA A 166 -7.68 8.05 -21.89
CA ALA A 166 -6.61 9.03 -21.73
C ALA A 166 -7.02 10.45 -22.15
N HIS A 167 -7.82 10.58 -23.21
CA HIS A 167 -8.19 11.90 -23.76
C HIS A 167 -9.48 12.48 -23.20
N LYS A 168 -10.45 11.64 -22.82
CA LYS A 168 -11.79 12.09 -22.38
C LYS A 168 -11.89 12.27 -20.87
N ILE A 169 -11.20 11.45 -20.07
CA ILE A 169 -11.14 11.65 -18.62
C ILE A 169 -10.14 12.78 -18.35
N LYS A 170 -10.61 13.88 -17.76
CA LYS A 170 -9.79 15.08 -17.50
C LYS A 170 -9.00 14.97 -16.19
N LEU A 171 -8.19 13.93 -16.08
CA LEU A 171 -7.25 13.70 -14.99
C LEU A 171 -5.81 13.59 -15.52
N PRO A 172 -4.80 14.04 -14.76
CA PRO A 172 -3.41 13.99 -15.16
C PRO A 172 -2.85 12.58 -14.96
N PHE A 173 -3.25 11.62 -15.80
CA PHE A 173 -2.71 10.26 -15.75
C PHE A 173 -1.29 10.20 -16.30
N HIS A 174 -0.37 9.60 -15.53
CA HIS A 174 1.03 9.41 -15.92
C HIS A 174 1.34 8.01 -16.42
N TYR A 175 0.41 7.07 -16.27
CA TYR A 175 0.50 5.72 -16.80
C TYR A 175 -0.89 5.09 -16.88
N ILE A 176 -1.00 4.04 -17.69
CA ILE A 176 -2.21 3.22 -17.81
C ILE A 176 -1.83 1.76 -17.55
N GLN A 177 -2.59 1.09 -16.69
CA GLN A 177 -2.44 -0.34 -16.44
C GLN A 177 -3.33 -1.17 -17.38
N LEU A 178 -2.72 -2.15 -18.02
CA LEU A 178 -3.37 -3.15 -18.85
C LEU A 178 -3.51 -4.44 -18.05
N ASP A 179 -4.74 -4.82 -17.72
CA ASP A 179 -5.00 -6.03 -16.94
C ASP A 179 -5.04 -7.32 -17.80
N SER A 180 -5.28 -8.46 -17.18
CA SER A 180 -5.26 -9.83 -17.69
C SER A 180 -6.05 -10.13 -18.98
N TRP A 181 -6.76 -9.15 -19.55
CA TRP A 181 -7.46 -9.22 -20.82
C TRP A 181 -6.54 -9.00 -22.04
N TRP A 182 -5.34 -8.40 -21.89
CA TRP A 182 -4.54 -7.93 -23.03
C TRP A 182 -3.71 -8.99 -23.78
N TYR A 183 -3.39 -10.11 -23.13
CA TYR A 183 -2.50 -11.17 -23.66
C TYR A 183 -3.21 -12.53 -23.84
N PHE A 184 -2.53 -13.50 -24.47
CA PHE A 184 -3.09 -14.83 -24.73
C PHE A 184 -3.06 -15.73 -23.51
N LYS A 185 -4.19 -16.40 -23.26
CA LYS A 185 -4.38 -17.33 -22.14
C LYS A 185 -4.72 -18.73 -22.64
N GLY A 186 -4.27 -19.75 -21.91
CA GLY A 186 -4.50 -21.16 -22.21
C GLY A 186 -5.02 -21.92 -21.00
N ILE A 187 -4.39 -23.04 -20.68
CA ILE A 187 -4.84 -23.94 -19.61
C ILE A 187 -5.00 -23.18 -18.29
N GLY A 188 -6.17 -23.32 -17.66
CA GLY A 188 -6.51 -22.67 -16.40
C GLY A 188 -6.62 -21.14 -16.47
N ASN A 189 -6.69 -20.56 -17.68
CA ASN A 189 -6.54 -19.12 -17.92
C ASN A 189 -5.15 -18.56 -17.55
N GLY A 190 -4.12 -19.41 -17.49
CA GLY A 190 -2.73 -18.98 -17.35
C GLY A 190 -2.18 -18.41 -18.66
N VAL A 191 -1.04 -17.73 -18.58
CA VAL A 191 -0.40 -17.06 -19.72
C VAL A 191 0.19 -18.10 -20.68
N THR A 192 -0.24 -18.06 -21.94
CA THR A 192 0.39 -18.87 -23.00
C THR A 192 1.42 -18.08 -23.77
N GLU A 193 1.10 -16.84 -24.12
CA GLU A 193 1.96 -15.90 -24.81
C GLU A 193 1.66 -14.49 -24.29
N TRP A 194 2.69 -13.82 -23.79
CA TRP A 194 2.61 -12.50 -23.17
C TRP A 194 2.89 -11.42 -24.22
N THR A 195 2.00 -11.35 -25.19
CA THR A 195 2.03 -10.37 -26.29
C THR A 195 0.63 -9.87 -26.56
N SER A 196 0.52 -8.70 -27.21
CA SER A 196 -0.75 -8.07 -27.49
C SER A 196 -1.58 -8.90 -28.45
N ARG A 197 -2.83 -9.16 -28.08
CA ARG A 197 -3.77 -9.86 -28.95
C ARG A 197 -4.30 -8.93 -30.05
N SER A 198 -4.20 -9.34 -31.31
CA SER A 198 -4.60 -8.52 -32.46
C SER A 198 -6.10 -8.27 -32.58
N ASP A 199 -6.94 -9.05 -31.88
CA ASP A 199 -8.39 -8.84 -31.85
C ASP A 199 -8.83 -7.69 -30.94
N ILE A 200 -7.96 -7.22 -30.05
CA ILE A 200 -8.22 -6.09 -29.15
C ILE A 200 -7.25 -4.92 -29.33
N PHE A 201 -6.03 -5.18 -29.84
CA PHE A 201 -5.02 -4.22 -30.26
C PHE A 201 -4.63 -4.47 -31.73
N PRO A 202 -5.47 -4.06 -32.70
CA PRO A 202 -5.24 -4.37 -34.11
C PRO A 202 -3.92 -3.81 -34.64
N ASP A 203 -3.44 -2.68 -34.11
CA ASP A 203 -2.17 -2.06 -34.51
C ASP A 203 -1.01 -2.37 -33.53
N GLY A 204 -1.31 -3.09 -32.43
CA GLY A 204 -0.35 -3.53 -31.42
C GLY A 204 0.06 -2.45 -30.41
N LEU A 205 0.75 -2.86 -29.33
CA LEU A 205 1.06 -1.97 -28.21
C LEU A 205 2.03 -0.82 -28.55
N ILE A 206 2.91 -0.99 -29.53
CA ILE A 206 3.77 0.10 -30.01
C ILE A 206 2.93 1.23 -30.63
N ALA A 207 1.88 0.88 -31.38
CA ALA A 207 0.98 1.87 -31.96
C ALA A 207 0.13 2.53 -30.88
N LEU A 208 -0.41 1.74 -29.94
CA LEU A 208 -1.12 2.26 -28.77
C LEU A 208 -0.25 3.27 -28.00
N HIS A 209 0.98 2.91 -27.64
CA HIS A 209 1.88 3.77 -26.86
C HIS A 209 2.11 5.13 -27.54
N ARG A 210 2.28 5.14 -28.87
CA ARG A 210 2.37 6.40 -29.64
C ARG A 210 1.07 7.20 -29.64
N ARG A 211 -0.08 6.52 -29.76
CA ARG A 211 -1.42 7.15 -29.74
C ARG A 211 -1.77 7.73 -28.37
N LEU A 212 -1.18 7.18 -27.30
CA LEU A 212 -1.24 7.69 -25.94
C LEU A 212 -0.17 8.74 -25.65
N GLU A 213 0.43 9.35 -26.68
CA GLU A 213 1.46 10.38 -26.53
C GLU A 213 2.68 9.92 -25.70
N ASN A 214 2.98 8.61 -25.76
CA ASN A 214 4.02 7.91 -25.01
C ASN A 214 3.79 7.81 -23.50
N ILE A 215 2.55 7.93 -23.01
CA ILE A 215 2.22 7.61 -21.62
C ILE A 215 2.69 6.18 -21.29
N PRO A 216 3.53 5.99 -20.25
CA PRO A 216 3.99 4.68 -19.81
C PRO A 216 2.88 3.66 -19.55
N LEU A 217 3.21 2.39 -19.73
CA LEU A 217 2.29 1.28 -19.48
C LEU A 217 2.73 0.45 -18.27
N ALA A 218 1.76 0.09 -17.45
CA ALA A 218 1.87 -1.00 -16.49
C ALA A 218 1.13 -2.21 -17.05
N ALA A 219 1.63 -3.42 -16.86
CA ALA A 219 1.03 -4.60 -17.49
C ALA A 219 0.98 -5.82 -16.56
N HIS A 220 -0.21 -6.41 -16.50
CA HIS A 220 -0.53 -7.61 -15.75
C HIS A 220 0.08 -8.88 -16.35
N ASN A 221 0.46 -9.83 -15.48
CA ASN A 221 0.76 -11.21 -15.82
C ASN A 221 0.20 -12.18 -14.76
N ARG A 222 -0.52 -13.23 -15.21
CA ARG A 222 -0.97 -14.34 -14.35
C ARG A 222 0.14 -15.36 -14.06
N PHE A 223 -0.22 -16.55 -13.60
CA PHE A 223 0.64 -17.72 -13.64
C PHE A 223 0.89 -18.19 -15.10
N TRP A 224 2.01 -18.88 -15.34
CA TRP A 224 2.35 -19.41 -16.67
C TRP A 224 1.64 -20.73 -16.93
N ALA A 225 0.91 -20.83 -18.05
CA ALA A 225 0.18 -22.04 -18.40
C ALA A 225 1.11 -23.15 -18.88
N TYR A 226 0.73 -24.41 -18.65
CA TYR A 226 1.49 -25.57 -19.14
C TYR A 226 1.70 -25.54 -20.66
N ASP A 227 0.73 -25.03 -21.42
CA ASP A 227 0.74 -24.90 -22.87
C ASP A 227 1.37 -23.59 -23.37
N THR A 228 2.14 -22.89 -22.53
CA THR A 228 2.90 -21.71 -22.96
C THR A 228 3.80 -22.00 -24.16
N VAL A 229 3.78 -21.08 -25.14
CA VAL A 229 4.58 -21.20 -26.37
C VAL A 229 6.07 -21.03 -26.08
N TYR A 230 6.41 -20.33 -25.00
CA TYR A 230 7.79 -20.04 -24.61
C TYR A 230 8.61 -21.28 -24.27
N LYS A 231 7.98 -22.37 -23.82
CA LYS A 231 8.66 -23.64 -23.52
C LYS A 231 9.30 -24.31 -24.75
N GLN A 232 8.99 -23.85 -25.96
CA GLN A 232 9.62 -24.32 -27.20
C GLN A 232 11.01 -23.71 -27.42
N LYS A 233 11.25 -22.50 -26.89
CA LYS A 233 12.51 -21.74 -27.07
C LYS A 233 13.35 -21.71 -25.78
N TYR A 234 12.71 -21.68 -24.62
CA TYR A 234 13.37 -21.49 -23.33
C TYR A 234 13.14 -22.65 -22.37
N ALA A 235 14.00 -22.77 -21.37
CA ALA A 235 13.86 -23.74 -20.29
C ALA A 235 12.68 -23.39 -19.38
N PHE A 236 11.67 -24.25 -19.37
CA PHE A 236 10.52 -24.17 -18.45
C PHE A 236 10.41 -25.45 -17.63
N VAL A 237 10.18 -25.31 -16.33
CA VAL A 237 9.74 -26.41 -15.47
C VAL A 237 8.24 -26.61 -15.70
N LEU A 238 7.82 -27.85 -15.88
CA LEU A 238 6.47 -28.18 -16.30
C LEU A 238 5.74 -29.00 -15.22
N ASP A 239 4.47 -28.69 -15.02
CA ASP A 239 3.55 -29.44 -14.17
C ASP A 239 2.26 -29.72 -14.95
N ALA A 240 2.26 -30.83 -15.68
CA ALA A 240 1.13 -31.25 -16.50
C ALA A 240 -0.12 -31.53 -15.67
N ALA A 241 0.04 -32.03 -14.44
CA ALA A 241 -1.09 -32.42 -13.58
C ALA A 241 -1.88 -31.19 -13.11
N ASN A 242 -1.19 -30.08 -12.82
CA ASN A 242 -1.81 -28.84 -12.38
C ASN A 242 -1.94 -27.79 -13.50
N GLY A 243 -1.58 -28.15 -14.74
CA GLY A 243 -1.74 -27.29 -15.92
C GLY A 243 -0.86 -26.05 -15.91
N LYS A 244 0.29 -26.09 -15.23
CA LYS A 244 1.17 -24.93 -15.03
C LYS A 244 2.58 -25.17 -15.57
N ALA A 245 3.27 -24.08 -15.86
CA ALA A 245 4.70 -24.07 -16.14
C ALA A 245 5.37 -22.93 -15.34
N LEU A 246 6.69 -22.88 -15.34
CA LEU A 246 7.45 -21.79 -14.75
C LEU A 246 8.78 -21.63 -15.49
N PRO A 247 9.19 -20.41 -15.89
CA PRO A 247 10.49 -20.20 -16.50
C PRO A 247 11.60 -20.59 -15.51
N PHE A 248 12.59 -21.34 -16.00
CA PHE A 248 13.75 -21.72 -15.21
C PHE A 248 14.73 -20.54 -15.13
N GLY A 249 15.21 -20.20 -13.93
CA GLY A 249 15.87 -18.91 -13.69
C GLY A 249 17.23 -18.66 -14.38
N ASN A 250 17.82 -19.66 -15.05
CA ASN A 250 19.14 -19.58 -15.68
C ASN A 250 19.09 -19.47 -17.22
N ASP A 251 17.97 -19.01 -17.78
CA ASP A 251 17.82 -18.78 -19.23
C ASP A 251 17.55 -17.29 -19.55
N SER A 252 17.68 -16.93 -20.82
CA SER A 252 17.43 -15.62 -21.42
C SER A 252 15.96 -15.19 -21.45
N PHE A 253 15.01 -16.05 -21.04
CA PHE A 253 13.57 -15.79 -21.15
C PHE A 253 13.16 -14.39 -20.66
N TRP A 254 13.51 -14.03 -19.42
CA TRP A 254 13.12 -12.74 -18.84
C TRP A 254 13.80 -11.55 -19.52
N ILE A 255 15.03 -11.74 -20.02
CA ILE A 255 15.76 -10.70 -20.75
C ILE A 255 15.08 -10.42 -22.08
N ASP A 256 14.75 -11.46 -22.85
CA ASP A 256 14.06 -11.32 -24.13
C ASP A 256 12.65 -10.73 -23.91
N LEU A 257 11.92 -11.22 -22.90
CA LEU A 257 10.58 -10.72 -22.56
C LEU A 257 10.58 -9.22 -22.24
N PHE A 258 11.51 -8.75 -21.40
CA PHE A 258 11.59 -7.33 -21.04
C PHE A 258 12.24 -6.46 -22.11
N THR A 259 13.12 -7.02 -22.96
CA THR A 259 13.59 -6.32 -24.17
C THR A 259 12.42 -5.97 -25.07
N ASP A 260 11.54 -6.95 -25.34
CA ASP A 260 10.35 -6.73 -26.15
C ASP A 260 9.38 -5.77 -25.46
N ALA A 261 9.21 -5.91 -24.14
CA ALA A 261 8.30 -5.08 -23.36
C ALA A 261 8.67 -3.59 -23.32
N SER A 262 9.97 -3.29 -23.20
CA SER A 262 10.48 -1.93 -23.21
C SER A 262 10.18 -1.19 -24.53
N ASN A 263 10.03 -1.90 -25.65
CA ASN A 263 9.76 -1.28 -26.96
C ASN A 263 8.36 -0.65 -27.06
N TRP A 264 7.42 -1.03 -26.20
CA TRP A 264 6.08 -0.45 -26.16
C TRP A 264 5.81 0.34 -24.87
N GLY A 265 6.86 0.70 -24.13
CA GLY A 265 6.76 1.63 -23.01
C GLY A 265 6.37 1.01 -21.67
N LEU A 266 6.62 -0.30 -21.46
CA LEU A 266 6.45 -0.92 -20.15
C LEU A 266 7.37 -0.25 -19.11
N VAL A 267 6.79 0.15 -17.97
CA VAL A 267 7.54 0.62 -16.79
C VAL A 267 7.27 -0.22 -15.55
N LEU A 268 6.16 -0.96 -15.51
CA LEU A 268 5.77 -1.81 -14.39
C LEU A 268 5.24 -3.15 -14.87
N TYR A 269 5.89 -4.24 -14.46
CA TYR A 269 5.41 -5.60 -14.62
C TYR A 269 4.67 -6.06 -13.35
N GLU A 270 3.39 -6.35 -13.47
CA GLU A 270 2.62 -6.91 -12.36
C GLU A 270 2.65 -8.44 -12.42
N GLN A 271 3.27 -9.07 -11.43
CA GLN A 271 3.18 -10.52 -11.23
C GLN A 271 2.02 -10.84 -10.29
N ASP A 272 0.91 -11.26 -10.88
CA ASP A 272 -0.30 -11.70 -10.19
C ASP A 272 -0.34 -13.23 -10.06
N TRP A 273 -1.34 -13.75 -9.33
CA TRP A 273 -1.55 -15.16 -9.06
C TRP A 273 -0.32 -15.83 -8.42
N LEU A 274 0.49 -15.06 -7.67
CA LEU A 274 1.70 -15.57 -7.01
C LEU A 274 1.40 -16.73 -6.08
N ASN A 275 0.33 -16.62 -5.28
CA ASN A 275 -0.14 -17.72 -4.43
C ASN A 275 -0.50 -18.96 -5.27
N VAL A 276 -1.22 -18.83 -6.37
CA VAL A 276 -1.67 -19.94 -7.20
C VAL A 276 -0.51 -20.58 -7.96
N GLN A 277 0.37 -19.79 -8.57
CA GLN A 277 1.59 -20.30 -9.20
C GLN A 277 2.48 -21.01 -8.17
N THR A 278 2.46 -20.62 -6.90
CA THR A 278 3.33 -21.19 -5.86
C THR A 278 2.73 -22.41 -5.16
N ILE A 279 1.44 -22.37 -4.81
CA ILE A 279 0.72 -23.42 -4.06
C ILE A 279 0.31 -24.56 -4.98
N ASP A 280 -0.23 -24.26 -6.15
CA ASP A 280 -0.78 -25.30 -7.03
C ASP A 280 0.26 -25.92 -7.95
N PHE A 281 1.41 -25.25 -8.16
CA PHE A 281 2.51 -25.82 -8.92
C PHE A 281 3.30 -26.76 -8.00
N LEU A 282 3.28 -28.06 -8.31
CA LEU A 282 4.00 -29.06 -7.53
C LEU A 282 5.51 -28.78 -7.45
N PRO A 283 6.21 -28.39 -8.53
CA PRO A 283 7.65 -28.19 -8.49
C PRO A 283 8.13 -27.16 -7.45
N THR A 284 7.42 -26.06 -7.22
CA THR A 284 7.77 -25.07 -6.16
C THR A 284 7.59 -25.60 -4.74
N ARG A 285 6.93 -26.75 -4.59
CA ARG A 285 6.73 -27.44 -3.31
C ARG A 285 7.69 -28.59 -3.10
N THR A 286 8.38 -29.04 -4.14
CA THR A 286 9.25 -30.22 -4.11
C THR A 286 10.71 -29.89 -4.39
N ASP A 287 10.99 -28.78 -5.06
CA ASP A 287 12.33 -28.23 -5.27
C ASP A 287 12.58 -27.06 -4.33
N ILE A 288 13.65 -27.18 -3.53
CA ILE A 288 13.98 -26.23 -2.47
C ILE A 288 14.44 -24.85 -3.00
N ASN A 289 14.93 -24.77 -4.24
CA ASN A 289 15.48 -23.54 -4.81
C ASN A 289 14.58 -22.89 -5.86
N LEU A 290 13.66 -23.65 -6.46
CA LEU A 290 12.94 -23.21 -7.67
C LEU A 290 12.16 -21.90 -7.48
N GLY A 291 11.43 -21.74 -6.36
CA GLY A 291 10.67 -20.53 -6.10
C GLY A 291 11.54 -19.28 -5.94
N GLU A 292 12.68 -19.41 -5.26
CA GLU A 292 13.65 -18.31 -5.09
C GLU A 292 14.32 -17.97 -6.43
N GLN A 293 14.76 -18.97 -7.20
CA GLN A 293 15.39 -18.77 -8.51
C GLN A 293 14.46 -18.09 -9.51
N TRP A 294 13.18 -18.48 -9.53
CA TRP A 294 12.18 -17.86 -10.40
C TRP A 294 12.05 -16.35 -10.12
N LEU A 295 11.84 -15.97 -8.86
CA LEU A 295 11.62 -14.57 -8.51
C LEU A 295 12.90 -13.73 -8.66
N MET A 296 14.06 -14.28 -8.30
CA MET A 296 15.35 -13.60 -8.43
C MET A 296 15.74 -13.38 -9.90
N SER A 297 15.47 -14.34 -10.79
CA SER A 297 15.76 -14.18 -12.22
C SER A 297 14.87 -13.14 -12.90
N MET A 298 13.57 -13.13 -12.56
CA MET A 298 12.64 -12.07 -12.98
C MET A 298 13.11 -10.69 -12.49
N GLY A 299 13.50 -10.61 -11.22
CA GLY A 299 14.03 -9.39 -10.60
C GLY A 299 15.33 -8.87 -11.22
N ALA A 300 16.27 -9.75 -11.52
CA ALA A 300 17.54 -9.40 -12.14
C ALA A 300 17.35 -8.84 -13.57
N ALA A 301 16.45 -9.45 -14.34
CA ALA A 301 16.09 -8.93 -15.66
C ALA A 301 15.40 -7.56 -15.54
N ALA A 302 14.44 -7.42 -14.64
CA ALA A 302 13.74 -6.15 -14.41
C ALA A 302 14.73 -5.01 -14.07
N GLU A 303 15.76 -5.29 -13.27
CA GLU A 303 16.81 -4.32 -12.94
C GLU A 303 17.59 -3.85 -14.17
N GLN A 304 17.93 -4.76 -15.09
CA GLN A 304 18.66 -4.45 -16.31
C GLN A 304 17.89 -3.49 -17.24
N PHE A 305 16.56 -3.58 -17.26
CA PHE A 305 15.71 -2.78 -18.14
C PHE A 305 15.05 -1.59 -17.45
N GLY A 306 15.29 -1.40 -16.15
CA GLY A 306 14.67 -0.33 -15.38
C GLY A 306 13.15 -0.49 -15.20
N ILE A 307 12.64 -1.72 -15.28
CA ILE A 307 11.22 -2.04 -15.10
C ILE A 307 10.98 -2.38 -13.63
N ASN A 308 10.00 -1.74 -13.00
CA ASN A 308 9.59 -2.08 -11.65
C ASN A 308 8.63 -3.29 -11.65
N ILE A 309 8.45 -3.91 -10.49
CA ILE A 309 7.58 -5.07 -10.30
C ILE A 309 6.55 -4.78 -9.21
N GLN A 310 5.28 -5.05 -9.52
CA GLN A 310 4.19 -5.16 -8.56
C GLN A 310 3.95 -6.63 -8.24
N TYR A 311 3.83 -6.98 -6.96
CA TYR A 311 3.36 -8.29 -6.54
C TYR A 311 1.86 -8.29 -6.23
N CYS A 312 1.10 -9.18 -6.86
CA CYS A 312 -0.32 -9.40 -6.57
C CYS A 312 -0.59 -10.85 -6.12
N MET A 313 -1.60 -11.01 -5.26
CA MET A 313 -1.93 -12.27 -4.56
C MET A 313 -0.72 -12.91 -3.85
N SER A 314 0.16 -12.07 -3.32
CA SER A 314 1.39 -12.48 -2.66
C SER A 314 1.11 -13.12 -1.29
N LEU A 315 1.66 -14.32 -1.08
CA LEU A 315 1.90 -14.86 0.27
C LEU A 315 3.04 -14.10 0.99
N PRO A 316 3.11 -14.11 2.34
CA PRO A 316 4.19 -13.48 3.10
C PRO A 316 5.60 -13.88 2.67
N ARG A 317 5.80 -15.12 2.20
CA ARG A 317 7.11 -15.57 1.68
C ARG A 317 7.58 -14.78 0.46
N HIS A 318 6.67 -14.35 -0.42
CA HIS A 318 7.01 -13.52 -1.57
C HIS A 318 7.41 -12.12 -1.11
N ILE A 319 6.70 -11.59 -0.12
CA ILE A 319 6.98 -10.28 0.49
C ILE A 319 8.35 -10.27 1.16
N LEU A 320 8.70 -11.33 1.90
CA LEU A 320 10.06 -11.49 2.43
C LEU A 320 11.10 -11.67 1.30
N GLN A 321 10.78 -12.43 0.24
CA GLN A 321 11.69 -12.58 -0.91
C GLN A 321 11.99 -11.25 -1.61
N ALA A 322 11.07 -10.28 -1.57
CA ALA A 322 11.29 -8.95 -2.13
C ALA A 322 12.46 -8.19 -1.46
N LEU A 323 12.89 -8.59 -0.26
CA LEU A 323 14.11 -8.07 0.38
C LEU A 323 15.35 -8.22 -0.52
N GLN A 324 15.38 -9.25 -1.38
CA GLN A 324 16.48 -9.52 -2.30
C GLN A 324 16.22 -9.04 -3.73
N ILE A 325 15.07 -8.40 -3.99
CA ILE A 325 14.65 -7.98 -5.34
C ILE A 325 14.32 -6.49 -5.32
N PRO A 326 15.31 -5.60 -5.55
CA PRO A 326 15.13 -4.14 -5.46
C PRO A 326 14.05 -3.58 -6.38
N ARG A 327 13.73 -4.25 -7.49
CA ARG A 327 12.69 -3.81 -8.44
C ARG A 327 11.28 -4.13 -8.01
N VAL A 328 11.07 -4.98 -6.99
CA VAL A 328 9.75 -5.07 -6.38
C VAL A 328 9.59 -3.81 -5.52
N THR A 329 8.72 -2.91 -5.96
CA THR A 329 8.51 -1.59 -5.33
C THR A 329 7.23 -1.54 -4.52
N HIS A 330 6.23 -2.35 -4.87
CA HIS A 330 4.95 -2.41 -4.19
C HIS A 330 4.27 -3.78 -4.32
N ALA A 331 3.29 -4.01 -3.45
CA ALA A 331 2.46 -5.21 -3.47
C ALA A 331 1.01 -4.90 -3.08
N ARG A 332 0.07 -5.66 -3.64
CA ARG A 332 -1.35 -5.61 -3.24
C ARG A 332 -1.48 -5.96 -1.75
N ALA A 333 -2.15 -5.08 -1.01
CA ALA A 333 -2.35 -5.16 0.44
C ALA A 333 -3.80 -5.53 0.81
N SER A 334 -4.66 -5.72 -0.19
CA SER A 334 -6.09 -6.01 -0.06
C SER A 334 -6.53 -7.04 -1.10
N ASP A 335 -7.71 -7.64 -0.87
CA ASP A 335 -8.40 -8.50 -1.85
C ASP A 335 -8.73 -7.72 -3.14
N ASP A 336 -9.19 -8.41 -4.19
CA ASP A 336 -9.67 -7.73 -5.41
C ASP A 336 -10.82 -6.78 -5.07
N TYR A 337 -10.81 -5.56 -5.61
CA TYR A 337 -11.89 -4.59 -5.42
C TYR A 337 -13.25 -5.13 -5.88
N ALA A 338 -13.29 -5.97 -6.92
CA ALA A 338 -14.49 -6.68 -7.34
C ALA A 338 -15.17 -7.48 -6.21
N THR A 339 -14.40 -8.06 -5.27
CA THR A 339 -14.98 -8.82 -4.15
C THR A 339 -15.87 -7.96 -3.26
N HIS A 340 -15.53 -6.67 -3.11
CA HIS A 340 -16.34 -5.68 -2.39
C HIS A 340 -17.62 -5.35 -3.17
N LEU A 341 -17.49 -5.12 -4.48
CA LEU A 341 -18.61 -4.78 -5.36
C LEU A 341 -19.66 -5.90 -5.45
N GLU A 342 -19.23 -7.16 -5.38
CA GLU A 342 -20.08 -8.34 -5.38
C GLU A 342 -20.65 -8.67 -3.99
N ASN A 343 -19.88 -8.40 -2.93
CA ASN A 343 -20.29 -8.64 -1.54
C ASN A 343 -19.76 -7.56 -0.60
N GLN A 344 -20.59 -6.56 -0.34
CA GLN A 344 -20.26 -5.40 0.50
C GLN A 344 -19.91 -5.72 1.96
N LYS A 345 -20.14 -6.96 2.42
CA LYS A 345 -19.67 -7.41 3.74
C LYS A 345 -18.17 -7.71 3.78
N LYS A 346 -17.55 -7.87 2.62
CA LYS A 346 -16.10 -7.98 2.46
C LYS A 346 -15.57 -6.57 2.27
N SER A 347 -14.97 -6.04 3.33
CA SER A 347 -14.20 -4.82 3.23
C SER A 347 -12.93 -5.11 2.44
N GLN A 348 -12.56 -4.18 1.56
CA GLN A 348 -11.36 -4.27 0.73
C GLN A 348 -10.38 -3.14 1.06
N TRP A 349 -10.88 -1.99 1.53
CA TRP A 349 -10.07 -0.85 1.95
C TRP A 349 -9.31 -1.07 3.27
N ASN A 350 -9.60 -2.10 4.06
CA ASN A 350 -9.02 -2.26 5.40
C ASN A 350 -7.61 -2.88 5.39
N ILE A 351 -6.64 -2.13 4.88
CA ILE A 351 -5.26 -2.56 4.63
C ILE A 351 -4.31 -2.39 5.85
N GLY A 352 -4.83 -2.09 7.04
CA GLY A 352 -4.00 -1.59 8.14
C GLY A 352 -2.92 -2.57 8.63
N ILE A 353 -3.19 -3.88 8.60
CA ILE A 353 -2.23 -4.92 9.00
C ILE A 353 -1.27 -5.25 7.87
N SER A 354 -1.77 -5.57 6.68
CA SER A 354 -0.93 -5.89 5.51
C SER A 354 0.02 -4.75 5.13
N SER A 355 -0.41 -3.49 5.34
CA SER A 355 0.45 -2.31 5.12
C SER A 355 1.68 -2.30 6.03
N MET A 356 1.59 -2.83 7.25
CA MET A 356 2.74 -2.96 8.15
C MET A 356 3.81 -3.88 7.56
N LEU A 357 3.39 -5.04 7.03
CA LEU A 357 4.34 -6.02 6.48
C LEU A 357 4.99 -5.50 5.21
N ALA A 358 4.22 -4.91 4.29
CA ALA A 358 4.75 -4.33 3.06
C ALA A 358 5.78 -3.24 3.38
N ASP A 359 5.45 -2.27 4.22
CA ASP A 359 6.36 -1.16 4.57
C ASP A 359 7.61 -1.62 5.31
N ALA A 360 7.47 -2.59 6.22
CA ALA A 360 8.59 -3.14 6.97
C ALA A 360 9.69 -3.70 6.05
N VAL A 361 9.31 -4.31 4.92
CA VAL A 361 10.28 -4.79 3.93
C VAL A 361 10.57 -3.78 2.83
N GLY A 362 10.19 -2.51 2.98
CA GLY A 362 10.49 -1.42 2.04
C GLY A 362 9.63 -1.44 0.77
N LEU A 363 8.43 -2.01 0.82
CA LEU A 363 7.44 -1.98 -0.28
C LEU A 363 6.35 -0.96 0.02
N ALA A 364 5.79 -0.34 -1.00
CA ALA A 364 4.56 0.43 -0.84
C ALA A 364 3.33 -0.50 -0.87
N PRO A 365 2.43 -0.43 0.12
CA PRO A 365 1.14 -1.12 0.08
C PRO A 365 0.24 -0.55 -1.03
N PHE A 366 -0.29 -1.41 -1.91
CA PHE A 366 -1.28 -1.02 -2.92
C PHE A 366 -2.68 -1.49 -2.51
N LYS A 367 -3.63 -0.56 -2.36
CA LYS A 367 -5.04 -0.84 -2.00
C LYS A 367 -5.87 -1.43 -3.13
N ASP A 368 -5.33 -1.61 -4.34
CA ASP A 368 -6.09 -1.96 -5.55
C ASP A 368 -6.86 -0.79 -6.20
N VAL A 369 -7.42 -1.06 -7.38
CA VAL A 369 -8.33 -0.21 -8.13
C VAL A 369 -9.53 0.25 -7.30
N LEU A 370 -10.15 1.35 -7.70
CA LEU A 370 -11.33 1.91 -7.04
C LEU A 370 -12.25 2.65 -8.01
N TRP A 371 -13.49 2.87 -7.58
CA TRP A 371 -14.41 3.82 -8.20
C TRP A 371 -14.48 5.11 -7.39
N SER A 372 -14.50 6.24 -8.08
CA SER A 372 -14.71 7.57 -7.50
C SER A 372 -16.19 7.97 -7.41
N THR A 373 -17.09 7.18 -7.98
CA THR A 373 -18.53 7.34 -7.87
C THR A 373 -19.19 6.06 -7.39
N SER A 374 -20.34 6.19 -6.72
CA SER A 374 -21.04 5.04 -6.15
C SER A 374 -21.60 4.07 -7.18
N VAL A 375 -21.93 4.54 -8.38
CA VAL A 375 -22.57 3.73 -9.42
C VAL A 375 -21.87 3.96 -10.75
N GLN A 376 -21.53 2.85 -11.41
CA GLN A 376 -20.87 2.80 -12.71
C GLN A 376 -21.77 2.04 -13.70
N PRO A 377 -22.78 2.68 -14.32
CA PRO A 377 -23.70 2.03 -15.25
C PRO A 377 -22.96 1.45 -16.46
N GLY A 378 -23.23 0.18 -16.79
CA GLY A 378 -22.53 -0.51 -17.89
C GLY A 378 -21.23 -1.19 -17.49
N SER A 379 -20.83 -1.11 -16.22
CA SER A 379 -19.73 -1.91 -15.68
C SER A 379 -20.04 -3.43 -15.72
N PRO A 380 -19.00 -4.29 -15.77
CA PRO A 380 -19.16 -5.74 -15.89
C PRO A 380 -19.68 -6.42 -14.61
N TYR A 381 -19.79 -5.71 -13.48
CA TYR A 381 -20.20 -6.25 -12.18
C TYR A 381 -21.73 -6.26 -11.97
N GLY A 382 -22.48 -5.72 -12.93
CA GLY A 382 -23.94 -5.75 -12.93
C GLY A 382 -24.58 -4.54 -12.24
N SER A 383 -25.88 -4.35 -12.48
CA SER A 383 -26.60 -3.12 -12.11
C SER A 383 -26.79 -2.89 -10.60
N SER A 384 -26.54 -3.91 -9.77
CA SER A 384 -26.65 -3.81 -8.31
C SER A 384 -25.33 -3.46 -7.63
N SER A 385 -24.20 -3.59 -8.33
CA SER A 385 -22.89 -3.27 -7.78
C SER A 385 -22.75 -1.78 -7.56
N LYS A 386 -22.27 -1.43 -6.37
CA LYS A 386 -22.10 -0.04 -5.95
C LYS A 386 -20.95 0.09 -4.97
N GLU A 387 -20.21 1.18 -5.08
CA GLU A 387 -19.29 1.65 -4.06
C GLU A 387 -20.07 2.47 -3.03
N ILE A 388 -20.00 2.08 -1.77
CA ILE A 388 -20.78 2.71 -0.70
C ILE A 388 -20.20 4.07 -0.33
N LEU A 389 -18.87 4.17 -0.27
CA LEU A 389 -18.16 5.35 0.22
C LEU A 389 -16.90 5.60 -0.64
N PRO A 390 -17.06 6.10 -1.88
CA PRO A 390 -15.94 6.29 -2.82
C PRO A 390 -14.78 7.12 -2.26
N ASP A 391 -15.10 8.16 -1.49
CA ASP A 391 -14.09 9.02 -0.87
C ASP A 391 -13.21 8.25 0.14
N ARG A 392 -13.72 7.19 0.78
CA ARG A 392 -12.90 6.31 1.65
C ARG A 392 -11.91 5.49 0.83
N GLU A 393 -12.32 4.95 -0.31
CA GLU A 393 -11.41 4.21 -1.19
C GLU A 393 -10.25 5.09 -1.65
N ILE A 394 -10.55 6.33 -2.08
CA ILE A 394 -9.53 7.30 -2.52
C ILE A 394 -8.64 7.71 -1.34
N LEU A 395 -9.23 7.98 -0.17
CA LEU A 395 -8.50 8.33 1.05
C LEU A 395 -7.51 7.23 1.43
N ILE A 396 -7.96 5.98 1.55
CA ILE A 396 -7.10 4.86 1.91
C ILE A 396 -6.04 4.63 0.85
N ALA A 397 -6.39 4.67 -0.44
CA ALA A 397 -5.39 4.54 -1.50
C ALA A 397 -4.31 5.62 -1.39
N THR A 398 -4.68 6.86 -1.09
CA THR A 398 -3.73 7.97 -0.88
C THR A 398 -2.81 7.72 0.31
N LEU A 399 -3.39 7.30 1.44
CA LEU A 399 -2.66 7.08 2.68
C LEU A 399 -1.88 5.75 2.73
N SER A 400 -2.10 4.86 1.74
CA SER A 400 -1.36 3.60 1.59
C SER A 400 0.10 3.81 1.18
N THR A 401 0.48 5.00 0.74
CA THR A 401 1.77 5.30 0.08
C THR A 401 2.04 4.55 -1.22
N GLY A 402 1.19 3.62 -1.66
CA GLY A 402 1.27 2.94 -2.95
C GLY A 402 0.59 3.71 -4.08
N PRO A 403 0.32 3.03 -5.21
CA PRO A 403 -0.42 3.60 -6.33
C PRO A 403 -1.83 4.07 -5.95
N VAL A 404 -2.29 5.13 -6.60
CA VAL A 404 -3.71 5.52 -6.62
C VAL A 404 -4.21 5.33 -8.05
N GLY A 405 -5.07 4.34 -8.24
CA GLY A 405 -5.56 3.93 -9.56
C GLY A 405 -7.08 3.94 -9.64
N PRO A 406 -7.73 5.07 -9.97
CA PRO A 406 -9.14 5.04 -10.35
C PRO A 406 -9.36 4.15 -11.58
N GLY A 407 -10.47 3.43 -11.58
CA GLY A 407 -10.92 2.56 -12.67
C GLY A 407 -12.32 2.93 -13.17
N ASP A 408 -12.75 4.17 -13.00
CA ASP A 408 -14.06 4.67 -13.41
C ASP A 408 -14.24 4.70 -14.95
N GLY A 409 -15.47 4.52 -15.44
CA GLY A 409 -15.79 4.72 -16.86
C GLY A 409 -15.77 6.21 -17.26
N ILE A 410 -15.53 6.52 -18.54
CA ILE A 410 -15.26 7.89 -19.07
C ILE A 410 -16.27 8.96 -18.62
N ASN A 411 -17.53 8.62 -18.39
CA ASN A 411 -18.60 9.56 -18.01
C ASN A 411 -19.02 9.47 -16.53
N TYR A 412 -18.33 8.66 -15.73
CA TYR A 412 -18.71 8.32 -14.36
C TYR A 412 -17.58 8.60 -13.38
N VAL A 413 -16.68 9.51 -13.73
CA VAL A 413 -15.53 9.91 -12.92
C VAL A 413 -15.86 11.14 -12.10
N ASN A 414 -15.61 11.10 -10.79
CA ASN A 414 -15.60 12.26 -9.93
C ASN A 414 -14.17 12.82 -9.82
N ILE A 415 -13.86 13.77 -10.71
CA ILE A 415 -12.55 14.42 -10.78
C ILE A 415 -12.20 15.12 -9.47
N GLU A 416 -13.16 15.83 -8.86
CA GLU A 416 -12.91 16.58 -7.63
C GLU A 416 -12.49 15.65 -6.48
N SER A 417 -13.20 14.54 -6.30
CA SER A 417 -12.87 13.53 -5.28
C SER A 417 -11.50 12.89 -5.53
N ILE A 418 -11.18 12.52 -6.78
CA ILE A 418 -9.87 11.92 -7.10
C ILE A 418 -8.75 12.93 -6.86
N MET A 419 -8.92 14.17 -7.29
CA MET A 419 -7.89 15.21 -7.14
C MET A 419 -7.61 15.61 -5.69
N LYS A 420 -8.36 15.11 -4.69
CA LYS A 420 -7.99 15.21 -3.27
C LYS A 420 -6.72 14.42 -2.93
N CYS A 421 -6.33 13.43 -3.74
CA CYS A 421 -5.12 12.63 -3.51
C CYS A 421 -3.83 13.30 -4.00
N CYS A 422 -3.89 14.23 -4.95
CA CYS A 422 -2.72 14.67 -5.70
C CYS A 422 -2.74 16.17 -6.03
N ARG A 423 -1.60 16.69 -6.47
CA ARG A 423 -1.44 18.02 -7.05
C ARG A 423 -2.10 18.09 -8.42
N GLN A 424 -2.21 19.30 -9.00
CA GLN A 424 -2.80 19.48 -10.33
C GLN A 424 -2.05 18.74 -11.47
N ASP A 425 -0.78 18.36 -11.29
CA ASP A 425 0.04 17.57 -12.22
C ASP A 425 -0.03 16.07 -11.94
N GLY A 426 -0.88 15.62 -11.00
CA GLY A 426 -1.02 14.21 -10.68
C GLY A 426 0.02 13.67 -9.70
N LEU A 427 0.97 14.47 -9.21
CA LEU A 427 1.88 14.05 -8.14
C LEU A 427 1.08 13.80 -6.86
N ILE A 428 1.07 12.55 -6.38
CA ILE A 428 0.27 12.14 -5.22
C ILE A 428 0.89 12.73 -3.95
N LEU A 429 0.05 13.34 -3.12
CA LEU A 429 0.42 13.88 -1.82
C LEU A 429 0.31 12.76 -0.79
N LYS A 430 1.44 12.20 -0.39
CA LYS A 430 1.48 11.00 0.46
C LYS A 430 2.06 11.31 1.83
N PRO A 431 1.63 10.59 2.87
CA PRO A 431 2.40 10.55 4.10
C PRO A 431 3.74 9.83 3.89
N ASP A 432 4.65 9.95 4.85
CA ASP A 432 5.98 9.32 4.78
C ASP A 432 5.92 7.82 5.11
N ARG A 433 4.90 7.40 5.86
CA ARG A 433 4.64 5.99 6.19
C ARG A 433 3.21 5.61 5.79
N PRO A 434 2.93 4.36 5.41
CA PRO A 434 1.55 3.98 5.12
C PRO A 434 0.67 4.00 6.36
N ILE A 435 -0.62 4.19 6.12
CA ILE A 435 -1.65 4.04 7.13
C ILE A 435 -1.70 2.61 7.65
N THR A 436 -1.61 2.49 8.98
CA THR A 436 -1.49 1.19 9.66
C THR A 436 -2.34 1.17 10.92
N THR A 437 -2.74 -0.03 11.34
CA THR A 437 -3.54 -0.24 12.56
C THR A 437 -2.77 0.21 13.81
N ILE A 438 -3.43 0.92 14.73
CA ILE A 438 -2.80 1.31 15.99
C ILE A 438 -2.65 0.11 16.94
N ASN A 439 -1.67 0.17 17.84
CA ASN A 439 -1.30 -0.91 18.75
C ASN A 439 -2.49 -1.40 19.61
N THR A 440 -3.20 -0.47 20.23
CA THR A 440 -4.37 -0.77 21.07
C THR A 440 -5.45 -1.59 20.35
N LEU A 441 -5.72 -1.28 19.08
CA LEU A 441 -6.74 -2.01 18.32
C LEU A 441 -6.29 -3.45 18.01
N ILE A 442 -4.99 -3.67 17.78
CA ILE A 442 -4.41 -5.02 17.62
C ILE A 442 -4.48 -5.80 18.93
N ALA A 443 -4.21 -5.15 20.07
CA ALA A 443 -4.33 -5.77 21.37
C ALA A 443 -5.78 -6.16 21.70
N ASP A 444 -6.75 -5.33 21.34
CA ASP A 444 -8.16 -5.66 21.43
C ASP A 444 -8.55 -6.78 20.48
N TRP A 445 -8.03 -6.80 19.25
CA TRP A 445 -8.26 -7.89 18.30
C TRP A 445 -7.83 -9.24 18.87
N ALA A 446 -6.65 -9.30 19.49
CA ALA A 446 -6.16 -10.49 20.18
C ALA A 446 -7.00 -10.86 21.42
N SER A 447 -7.34 -9.87 22.25
CA SER A 447 -8.12 -10.08 23.48
C SER A 447 -9.54 -10.55 23.22
N ASN A 448 -10.11 -10.20 22.07
CA ASN A 448 -11.45 -10.58 21.65
C ASN A 448 -11.45 -11.83 20.75
N ASN A 449 -10.51 -12.76 20.97
CA ASN A 449 -10.42 -14.04 20.24
C ASN A 449 -10.41 -13.88 18.71
N GLY A 450 -9.71 -12.86 18.21
CA GLY A 450 -9.59 -12.60 16.77
C GLY A 450 -10.79 -11.86 16.17
N VAL A 451 -11.72 -11.35 16.98
CA VAL A 451 -12.81 -10.48 16.51
C VAL A 451 -12.37 -9.02 16.51
N VAL A 452 -12.19 -8.44 15.32
CA VAL A 452 -11.84 -7.03 15.12
C VAL A 452 -12.91 -6.11 15.71
N GLN A 453 -12.50 -5.08 16.44
CA GLN A 453 -13.37 -4.14 17.17
C GLN A 453 -13.62 -2.80 16.44
N GLY A 454 -13.17 -2.71 15.20
CA GLY A 454 -13.22 -1.53 14.35
C GLY A 454 -11.98 -1.44 13.49
N GLU A 455 -11.90 -0.43 12.65
CA GLU A 455 -10.70 -0.09 11.91
C GLU A 455 -10.24 1.30 12.37
N LEU A 456 -9.10 1.36 13.04
CA LEU A 456 -8.55 2.56 13.66
C LEU A 456 -7.07 2.63 13.36
N TYR A 457 -6.71 3.60 12.54
CA TYR A 457 -5.41 3.69 11.90
C TYR A 457 -4.73 5.02 12.18
N SER A 458 -3.41 5.04 12.03
CA SER A 458 -2.64 6.26 11.98
C SER A 458 -1.56 6.22 10.91
N THR A 459 -1.13 7.40 10.47
CA THR A 459 0.02 7.63 9.60
C THR A 459 0.66 8.98 9.94
N GLN A 460 1.85 9.25 9.39
CA GLN A 460 2.62 10.43 9.69
C GLN A 460 3.41 11.00 8.49
N THR A 461 3.69 12.29 8.56
CA THR A 461 4.61 13.04 7.69
C THR A 461 5.58 13.82 8.57
N MET A 462 6.87 13.75 8.29
CA MET A 462 7.91 14.53 8.94
C MET A 462 8.34 15.70 8.04
N ILE A 463 8.22 16.92 8.55
CA ILE A 463 8.82 18.11 7.92
C ILE A 463 9.86 18.67 8.89
N ASN A 464 11.11 18.78 8.44
CA ASN A 464 12.24 19.08 9.33
C ASN A 464 12.36 18.05 10.47
N ASP A 465 12.23 18.48 11.73
CA ASP A 465 12.30 17.68 12.96
C ASP A 465 10.92 17.49 13.61
N ARG A 466 9.84 17.67 12.84
CA ARG A 466 8.46 17.75 13.35
C ARG A 466 7.52 16.82 12.60
N THR A 467 6.73 16.07 13.36
CA THR A 467 5.84 15.03 12.84
C THR A 467 4.39 15.48 12.87
N PHE A 468 3.74 15.40 11.72
CA PHE A 468 2.30 15.60 11.52
C PHE A 468 1.65 14.24 11.44
N HIS A 469 0.45 14.08 12.01
CA HIS A 469 -0.23 12.79 12.02
C HIS A 469 -1.61 12.88 11.41
N ILE A 470 -2.07 11.76 10.88
CA ILE A 470 -3.44 11.55 10.41
C ILE A 470 -4.00 10.36 11.18
N ILE A 471 -5.20 10.52 11.74
CA ILE A 471 -5.93 9.47 12.47
C ILE A 471 -7.21 9.18 11.68
N PHE A 472 -7.46 7.92 11.36
CA PHE A 472 -8.66 7.48 10.64
C PHE A 472 -9.38 6.40 11.42
N ALA A 473 -10.70 6.47 11.49
CA ALA A 473 -11.55 5.45 12.08
C ALA A 473 -12.72 5.08 11.16
N SER A 474 -13.12 3.81 11.14
CA SER A 474 -14.34 3.36 10.48
C SER A 474 -14.77 1.99 11.02
N ALA A 475 -16.04 1.65 10.83
CA ALA A 475 -16.63 0.37 11.26
C ALA A 475 -16.41 0.06 12.76
N MET A 476 -16.32 1.10 13.60
CA MET A 476 -16.02 0.98 15.03
C MET A 476 -17.15 0.29 15.79
N LYS A 477 -16.81 -0.68 16.65
CA LYS A 477 -17.77 -1.45 17.47
C LYS A 477 -17.80 -1.03 18.93
N ARG A 478 -16.81 -0.25 19.36
CA ARG A 478 -16.68 0.31 20.70
C ARG A 478 -15.92 1.63 20.63
N ASP A 479 -16.07 2.41 21.68
CA ASP A 479 -15.39 3.70 21.81
C ASP A 479 -13.91 3.50 22.17
N TYR A 480 -13.07 4.42 21.70
CA TYR A 480 -11.65 4.51 22.03
C TYR A 480 -11.29 5.96 22.38
N THR A 481 -10.40 6.12 23.34
CA THR A 481 -9.79 7.42 23.66
C THR A 481 -8.32 7.36 23.26
N ILE A 482 -7.93 8.21 22.33
CA ILE A 482 -6.61 8.21 21.70
C ILE A 482 -5.75 9.31 22.32
N TYR A 483 -4.64 8.89 22.90
CA TYR A 483 -3.63 9.78 23.48
C TYR A 483 -2.50 10.02 22.48
N PRO A 484 -1.76 11.15 22.58
CA PRO A 484 -0.64 11.43 21.69
C PRO A 484 0.38 10.28 21.60
N SER A 485 0.70 9.65 22.74
CA SER A 485 1.67 8.55 22.79
C SER A 485 1.27 7.33 21.94
N MET A 486 -0.02 7.04 21.80
CA MET A 486 -0.53 5.88 21.05
C MET A 486 -0.30 5.98 19.52
N ILE A 487 0.02 7.18 19.03
CA ILE A 487 0.33 7.44 17.62
C ILE A 487 1.75 8.01 17.44
N GLY A 488 2.58 7.97 18.49
CA GLY A 488 3.94 8.51 18.48
C GLY A 488 4.01 10.05 18.38
N SER A 489 2.96 10.76 18.79
CA SER A 489 2.88 12.22 18.71
C SER A 489 3.34 12.90 20.00
N GLU A 490 4.01 14.06 19.88
CA GLU A 490 4.29 14.97 21.01
C GLU A 490 3.07 15.79 21.46
N GLY A 491 1.91 15.61 20.81
CA GLY A 491 0.73 16.44 20.97
C GLY A 491 0.81 17.75 20.18
N GLY A 492 -0.21 18.58 20.31
CA GLY A 492 -0.32 19.85 19.60
C GLY A 492 -1.75 20.30 19.38
N ILE A 493 -2.14 20.47 18.13
CA ILE A 493 -3.49 20.85 17.72
C ILE A 493 -4.10 19.75 16.85
N ILE A 494 -5.35 19.42 17.11
CA ILE A 494 -6.15 18.46 16.34
C ILE A 494 -7.39 19.12 15.72
N TRP A 495 -7.78 18.68 14.54
CA TRP A 495 -9.02 19.10 13.86
C TRP A 495 -9.56 17.99 12.95
N SER A 496 -10.85 18.08 12.59
CA SER A 496 -11.49 17.12 11.69
C SER A 496 -11.31 17.52 10.22
N TYR A 497 -11.36 16.52 9.35
CA TYR A 497 -11.11 16.72 7.91
C TYR A 497 -12.09 17.66 7.21
N ASP A 498 -13.30 17.78 7.74
CA ASP A 498 -14.39 18.59 7.22
C ASP A 498 -14.43 20.01 7.82
N ASN A 499 -13.60 20.31 8.84
CA ASN A 499 -13.62 21.60 9.50
C ASN A 499 -12.26 22.02 10.10
N ALA A 500 -11.37 22.59 9.29
CA ALA A 500 -10.12 23.20 9.77
C ALA A 500 -10.29 24.52 10.55
N GLN A 501 -11.51 25.04 10.68
CA GLN A 501 -11.80 26.23 11.48
C GLN A 501 -12.01 25.90 12.96
N MET A 502 -12.38 24.65 13.27
CA MET A 502 -12.55 24.18 14.64
C MET A 502 -11.38 23.28 15.04
N THR A 503 -10.42 23.88 15.72
CA THR A 503 -9.25 23.20 16.28
C THR A 503 -9.39 23.02 17.78
N SER A 504 -8.86 21.94 18.33
CA SER A 504 -8.70 21.73 19.77
C SER A 504 -7.26 21.39 20.12
N THR A 505 -6.89 21.61 21.38
CA THR A 505 -5.64 21.07 21.93
C THR A 505 -5.69 19.54 21.89
N PHE A 506 -4.55 18.92 21.59
CA PHE A 506 -4.35 17.48 21.69
C PHE A 506 -3.15 17.19 22.57
N ASP A 507 -3.42 16.74 23.79
CA ASP A 507 -2.42 16.38 24.81
C ASP A 507 -2.99 15.31 25.74
N ASP A 508 -2.23 14.84 26.73
CA ASP A 508 -2.68 13.80 27.67
C ASP A 508 -3.92 14.18 28.50
N THR A 509 -4.23 15.48 28.59
CA THR A 509 -5.43 15.98 29.28
C THR A 509 -6.59 16.28 28.32
N HIS A 510 -6.32 16.33 27.02
CA HIS A 510 -7.27 16.55 25.94
C HIS A 510 -7.07 15.49 24.83
N PRO A 511 -7.34 14.21 25.12
CA PRO A 511 -7.25 13.15 24.11
C PRO A 511 -8.39 13.24 23.08
N LEU A 512 -8.28 12.45 22.01
CA LEU A 512 -9.34 12.30 21.00
C LEU A 512 -10.26 11.14 21.38
N ASP A 513 -11.55 11.42 21.54
CA ASP A 513 -12.57 10.37 21.68
C ASP A 513 -13.12 9.95 20.31
N VAL A 514 -12.85 8.71 19.93
CA VAL A 514 -13.40 8.03 18.76
C VAL A 514 -14.62 7.24 19.20
N LEU A 515 -15.81 7.71 18.83
CA LEU A 515 -17.08 7.13 19.26
C LEU A 515 -17.65 6.18 18.22
N ALA A 516 -17.99 4.95 18.62
CA ALA A 516 -18.49 3.91 17.72
C ALA A 516 -19.81 4.30 17.03
N ASN A 517 -20.67 5.05 17.72
CA ASN A 517 -21.92 5.53 17.15
C ASN A 517 -21.75 6.67 16.13
N LYS A 518 -20.54 7.23 15.98
CA LYS A 518 -20.22 8.27 15.00
C LYS A 518 -19.31 7.78 13.88
N CYS A 519 -18.47 6.78 14.16
CA CYS A 519 -17.49 6.23 13.23
C CYS A 519 -17.88 4.82 12.78
N ASP A 520 -19.08 4.73 12.18
CA ASP A 520 -19.59 3.50 11.58
C ASP A 520 -18.93 3.22 10.20
N ASP A 521 -19.44 2.23 9.49
CA ASP A 521 -18.92 1.82 8.17
C ASP A 521 -19.39 2.74 7.02
N LEU A 522 -20.24 3.73 7.31
CA LEU A 522 -20.81 4.68 6.34
C LEU A 522 -20.30 6.11 6.51
N SER A 523 -19.47 6.34 7.53
CA SER A 523 -18.95 7.65 7.90
C SER A 523 -17.45 7.73 7.66
N ILE A 524 -16.99 8.94 7.31
CA ILE A 524 -15.57 9.27 7.26
C ILE A 524 -15.22 9.94 8.58
N CYS A 525 -14.56 9.20 9.47
CA CYS A 525 -13.98 9.72 10.69
C CYS A 525 -12.48 9.93 10.48
N LEU A 526 -12.07 11.17 10.22
CA LEU A 526 -10.70 11.53 9.87
C LEU A 526 -10.29 12.80 10.62
N TRP A 527 -9.15 12.74 11.29
CA TRP A 527 -8.54 13.84 12.03
C TRP A 527 -7.08 14.02 11.66
N TYR A 528 -6.62 15.24 11.82
CA TYR A 528 -5.25 15.63 11.57
C TYR A 528 -4.66 16.24 12.84
N VAL A 529 -3.39 15.94 13.12
CA VAL A 529 -2.65 16.45 14.27
C VAL A 529 -1.43 17.19 13.79
N SER A 530 -1.24 18.42 14.27
CA SER A 530 -0.08 19.25 13.96
C SER A 530 0.70 19.65 15.20
N PRO A 531 2.03 19.65 15.13
CA PRO A 531 2.89 20.25 16.14
C PRO A 531 2.55 21.72 16.35
N LEU A 532 2.75 22.20 17.59
CA LEU A 532 2.42 23.56 17.98
C LEU A 532 3.70 24.36 18.29
N TRP A 533 3.92 25.44 17.56
CA TRP A 533 5.02 26.35 17.81
C TRP A 533 4.55 27.57 18.60
N GLN A 534 5.50 28.25 19.26
CA GLN A 534 5.24 29.50 19.99
C GLN A 534 6.33 30.52 19.69
N PHE A 535 5.89 31.74 19.35
CA PHE A 535 6.77 32.90 19.21
C PHE A 535 7.25 33.42 20.57
N ASN A 536 8.48 33.94 20.61
CA ASN A 536 9.12 34.46 21.84
C ASN A 536 8.73 35.93 22.14
N GLY A 537 7.71 36.47 21.48
CA GLY A 537 7.22 37.82 21.69
C GLY A 537 6.32 37.98 22.94
N PRO A 538 6.00 39.22 23.33
CA PRO A 538 5.14 39.51 24.48
C PRO A 538 3.74 38.89 24.36
N MET A 539 3.23 38.75 23.14
CA MET A 539 1.93 38.14 22.87
C MET A 539 1.92 36.60 23.03
N ARG A 540 3.10 35.96 23.07
CA ARG A 540 3.27 34.49 23.12
C ARG A 540 2.38 33.74 22.12
N THR A 541 2.20 34.32 20.93
CA THR A 541 1.36 33.78 19.87
C THR A 541 1.83 32.38 19.49
N LYS A 542 0.88 31.43 19.41
CA LYS A 542 1.12 30.08 18.94
C LYS A 542 0.62 29.91 17.51
N TYR A 543 1.28 29.04 16.75
CA TYR A 543 0.86 28.71 15.40
C TYR A 543 1.13 27.24 15.06
N ALA A 544 0.38 26.71 14.10
CA ALA A 544 0.59 25.38 13.52
C ALA A 544 0.20 25.38 12.04
N LEU A 545 0.90 24.60 11.22
CA LEU A 545 0.52 24.35 9.83
C LEU A 545 -0.61 23.32 9.81
N LEU A 546 -1.81 23.69 9.37
CA LEU A 546 -2.88 22.72 9.16
C LEU A 546 -2.83 22.09 7.76
N GLY A 547 -2.08 22.69 6.83
CA GLY A 547 -1.78 22.11 5.52
C GLY A 547 -2.63 22.66 4.37
N GLU A 548 -2.60 21.96 3.24
CA GLU A 548 -3.40 22.28 2.06
C GLU A 548 -4.85 21.82 2.25
N TRP A 549 -5.79 22.76 2.25
CA TRP A 549 -7.20 22.46 2.43
C TRP A 549 -7.76 21.66 1.26
N GLY A 550 -8.59 20.65 1.56
CA GLY A 550 -9.25 19.83 0.54
C GLY A 550 -8.42 18.65 0.03
N LYS A 551 -7.22 18.40 0.59
CA LYS A 551 -6.43 17.20 0.30
C LYS A 551 -6.58 16.16 1.42
N TRP A 552 -6.42 14.88 1.06
CA TRP A 552 -6.43 13.78 2.04
C TRP A 552 -5.17 13.78 2.91
N THR A 553 -4.01 13.99 2.29
CA THR A 553 -2.76 14.25 3.00
C THR A 553 -2.54 15.76 3.05
N VAL A 554 -3.11 16.41 4.06
CA VAL A 554 -3.07 17.88 4.20
C VAL A 554 -1.64 18.42 4.37
N VAL A 555 -0.73 17.64 4.97
CA VAL A 555 0.70 17.96 5.08
C VAL A 555 1.53 16.79 4.55
N SER A 556 2.25 17.01 3.47
CA SER A 556 3.10 16.02 2.78
C SER A 556 4.42 16.66 2.36
N GLN A 557 5.48 15.85 2.23
CA GLN A 557 6.79 16.35 1.77
C GLN A 557 6.75 16.82 0.30
N GLN A 558 5.80 16.32 -0.49
CA GLN A 558 5.60 16.77 -1.87
C GLN A 558 5.04 18.20 -1.97
N ARG A 559 4.42 18.69 -0.89
CA ARG A 559 3.79 20.01 -0.82
C ARG A 559 4.54 20.98 0.10
N PHE A 560 5.03 20.55 1.25
CA PHE A 560 5.68 21.41 2.23
C PHE A 560 7.12 20.93 2.45
N THR A 561 8.10 21.73 2.03
CA THR A 561 9.51 21.30 2.02
C THR A 561 10.30 21.79 3.22
N SER A 562 9.85 22.88 3.87
CA SER A 562 10.49 23.37 5.08
C SER A 562 9.56 24.23 5.93
N ILE A 563 9.79 24.20 7.25
CA ILE A 563 9.21 25.11 8.23
C ILE A 563 10.37 25.72 9.01
N THR A 564 10.64 27.00 8.77
CA THR A 564 11.72 27.73 9.43
C THR A 564 11.17 28.78 10.37
N THR A 565 11.74 28.86 11.57
CA THR A 565 11.40 29.90 12.55
C THR A 565 12.65 30.75 12.79
N ASN A 566 12.54 32.08 12.69
CA ASN A 566 13.67 32.97 12.93
C ASN A 566 14.23 32.76 14.36
N LYS A 567 15.53 32.99 14.57
CA LYS A 567 16.25 32.89 15.85
C LYS A 567 15.61 33.68 16.99
N GLU A 568 14.93 34.80 16.70
CA GLU A 568 14.17 35.56 17.70
C GLU A 568 12.74 35.04 17.94
N LYS A 569 12.31 34.03 17.17
CA LYS A 569 10.93 33.51 17.10
C LYS A 569 9.87 34.60 17.00
N THR A 570 10.02 35.54 16.07
CA THR A 570 9.01 36.58 15.75
C THR A 570 8.44 36.43 14.33
N GLN A 571 8.96 35.46 13.58
CA GLN A 571 8.50 35.13 12.24
C GLN A 571 8.78 33.65 11.95
N ALA A 572 7.84 32.99 11.28
CA ALA A 572 8.03 31.68 10.69
C ALA A 572 7.75 31.74 9.20
N THR A 573 8.47 30.94 8.42
CA THR A 573 8.31 30.80 6.99
C THR A 573 8.11 29.34 6.65
N ILE A 574 7.05 29.03 5.91
CA ILE A 574 6.74 27.69 5.41
C ILE A 574 6.87 27.73 3.89
N THR A 575 7.73 26.87 3.34
CA THR A 575 7.90 26.75 1.89
C THR A 575 6.89 25.77 1.32
N VAL A 576 6.10 26.26 0.38
CA VAL A 576 5.07 25.51 -0.35
C VAL A 576 5.58 25.24 -1.75
N GLN A 577 5.66 23.97 -2.13
CA GLN A 577 6.08 23.51 -3.46
C GLN A 577 4.85 23.19 -4.31
N GLY A 578 4.85 23.57 -5.58
CA GLY A 578 3.75 23.23 -6.48
C GLY A 578 4.11 23.36 -7.95
N ILE A 579 3.08 23.51 -8.76
CA ILE A 579 3.22 23.76 -10.21
C ILE A 579 3.16 25.25 -10.43
N ALA A 580 3.91 25.74 -11.42
CA ALA A 580 3.86 27.15 -11.83
C ALA A 580 2.41 27.66 -11.97
N SER A 581 2.09 28.76 -11.27
CA SER A 581 0.78 29.40 -11.23
C SER A 581 -0.36 28.62 -10.56
N GLU A 582 -0.09 27.45 -9.97
CA GLU A 582 -1.05 26.77 -9.08
C GLU A 582 -1.39 27.68 -7.90
N ILE A 583 -2.66 27.67 -7.48
CA ILE A 583 -3.11 28.37 -6.26
C ILE A 583 -3.38 27.32 -5.19
N VAL A 584 -2.57 27.33 -4.14
CA VAL A 584 -2.64 26.37 -3.03
C VAL A 584 -3.29 27.04 -1.81
N PRO A 585 -4.49 26.61 -1.37
CA PRO A 585 -5.13 27.13 -0.17
C PRO A 585 -4.48 26.50 1.07
N VAL A 586 -3.58 27.24 1.73
CA VAL A 586 -2.89 26.78 2.94
C VAL A 586 -3.58 27.31 4.18
N VAL A 587 -3.88 26.43 5.13
CA VAL A 587 -4.51 26.78 6.40
C VAL A 587 -3.49 26.78 7.52
N ILE A 588 -3.48 27.85 8.31
CA ILE A 588 -2.61 28.05 9.47
C ILE A 588 -3.48 28.26 10.70
N PHE A 589 -3.24 27.48 11.76
CA PHE A 589 -3.76 27.82 13.07
C PHE A 589 -2.92 28.98 13.64
N HIS A 590 -3.60 30.02 14.14
CA HIS A 590 -2.95 31.15 14.79
C HIS A 590 -3.73 31.53 16.07
N SER A 591 -3.08 31.52 17.23
CA SER A 591 -3.79 31.64 18.52
C SER A 591 -4.51 32.98 18.77
N ILE A 592 -4.26 33.99 17.94
CA ILE A 592 -4.91 35.33 18.00
C ILE A 592 -5.85 35.56 16.83
N LEU A 593 -5.52 35.03 15.65
CA LEU A 593 -6.29 35.28 14.42
C LEU A 593 -7.25 34.12 14.11
N HIS A 594 -7.21 33.07 14.93
CA HIS A 594 -7.84 31.78 14.69
C HIS A 594 -7.30 31.12 13.40
N SER A 595 -8.05 30.17 12.82
CA SER A 595 -7.62 29.51 11.58
C SER A 595 -7.67 30.48 10.41
N VAL A 596 -6.50 30.74 9.81
CA VAL A 596 -6.35 31.64 8.65
C VAL A 596 -6.05 30.82 7.41
N THR A 597 -6.84 30.99 6.37
CA THR A 597 -6.56 30.43 5.04
C THR A 597 -5.89 31.49 4.16
N VAL A 598 -4.71 31.17 3.62
CA VAL A 598 -4.02 31.98 2.63
C VAL A 598 -3.89 31.23 1.31
N ASN A 599 -4.17 31.93 0.21
CA ASN A 599 -4.02 31.37 -1.13
C ASN A 599 -2.61 31.67 -1.64
N CYS A 600 -1.79 30.63 -1.73
CA CYS A 600 -0.42 30.72 -2.22
C CYS A 600 -0.36 30.53 -3.73
N SER A 601 -0.02 31.58 -4.47
CA SER A 601 0.27 31.46 -5.90
C SER A 601 1.71 30.99 -6.09
N ILE A 602 1.87 29.80 -6.66
CA ILE A 602 3.17 29.19 -6.86
C ILE A 602 3.92 29.94 -7.97
N SER A 603 5.15 30.38 -7.64
CA SER A 603 5.99 31.15 -8.55
C SER A 603 6.38 30.35 -9.80
N THR A 604 6.36 31.02 -10.96
CA THR A 604 6.84 30.45 -12.23
C THR A 604 8.36 30.33 -12.30
N LEU A 605 9.10 31.02 -11.42
CA LEU A 605 10.56 31.05 -11.44
C LEU A 605 11.19 29.83 -10.77
N ASN A 606 10.60 29.36 -9.66
CA ASN A 606 11.17 28.30 -8.82
C ASN A 606 10.16 27.25 -8.37
N GLY A 607 8.88 27.35 -8.76
CA GLY A 607 7.84 26.39 -8.37
C GLY A 607 7.48 26.44 -6.90
N GLN A 608 7.76 27.56 -6.21
CA GLN A 608 7.53 27.72 -4.78
C GLN A 608 6.73 28.97 -4.44
N ALA A 609 6.08 28.94 -3.28
CA ALA A 609 5.55 30.10 -2.57
C ALA A 609 5.96 30.01 -1.09
N ASN A 610 5.93 31.12 -0.37
CA ASN A 610 6.25 31.13 1.05
C ASN A 610 5.08 31.68 1.86
N VAL A 611 4.59 30.88 2.81
CA VAL A 611 3.69 31.38 3.86
C VAL A 611 4.54 32.01 4.95
N VAL A 612 4.33 33.30 5.20
CA VAL A 612 5.01 34.06 6.25
C VAL A 612 4.04 34.31 7.39
N ILE A 613 4.39 33.80 8.56
CA ILE A 613 3.61 33.88 9.79
C ILE A 613 4.33 34.82 10.77
N THR A 614 3.61 35.77 11.34
CA THR A 614 4.10 36.70 12.38
C THR A 614 3.08 36.73 13.53
N PRO A 615 3.42 37.30 14.70
CA PRO A 615 2.48 37.38 15.83
C PRO A 615 1.12 38.02 15.54
N THR A 616 0.99 38.79 14.45
CA THR A 616 -0.21 39.57 14.11
C THR A 616 -0.70 39.39 12.67
N ASN A 617 -0.06 38.54 11.87
CA ASN A 617 -0.40 38.40 10.45
C ASN A 617 0.05 37.05 9.87
N VAL A 618 -0.70 36.55 8.89
CA VAL A 618 -0.38 35.39 8.06
C VAL A 618 -0.60 35.79 6.60
N VAL A 619 0.44 35.71 5.78
CA VAL A 619 0.37 36.05 4.35
C VAL A 619 1.12 35.02 3.52
N CYS A 620 0.76 34.90 2.25
CA CYS A 620 1.56 34.14 1.30
C CYS A 620 2.24 35.09 0.30
N SER A 621 3.50 34.83 -0.02
CA SER A 621 4.36 35.63 -0.90
C SER A 621 5.07 34.80 -1.94
#